data_AF-A0A6G9I047-F1
#
_entry.id   AF-A0A6G9I047-F1
#
_cell.length_a   1.000
_cell.length_b   1.000
_cell.length_c   1.000
_cell.angle_alpha   90.00
_cell.angle_beta   90.00
_cell.angle_gamma   90.00
#
_symmetry.space_group_name_H-M   'P 1'
#
loop_
_entity.id
_entity.type
_entity.pdbx_description
1 polymer ?
#
loop_
_entity_poly.entity_id
_entity_poly.type
_entity_poly.pdbx_seq_one_letter_code
_entity_poly.pdbx_strand_id
1 'polypeptide(L)'
;MKDQITHYPDYTGSSVAKQKFKITNWRNYNKALINRGSITFWLDDEAIQAWYESATPASRGRPQRYSDLAITTILVIKRVFRLTLRAAQGFIDSIFALMDVPLRCPDYTSVSKRAKSVNVSFKTPTRGEISHLVIDSTGLKVFGEGEWKVKKHGKDRSRIWRKLHLTVDASRHEIICADLSLNNVTDAEASPGLIRQTHRKIRSVAADGAYDYPAPKRCGLLAR
;
A
#
# COMPACT_ATOMS: atom_id res chain seq x y z
N MET A 1 43.04 35.19 -14.59
CA MET A 1 41.60 35.50 -14.40
C MET A 1 40.88 34.99 -15.64
N LYS A 2 40.38 33.75 -15.57
CA LYS A 2 39.62 33.09 -16.62
C LYS A 2 38.40 32.46 -15.92
N ASP A 3 37.22 32.94 -16.28
CA ASP A 3 35.95 32.43 -15.81
C ASP A 3 35.77 30.99 -16.29
N GLN A 4 35.66 30.05 -15.36
CA GLN A 4 35.20 28.69 -15.66
C GLN A 4 33.68 28.65 -15.46
N ILE A 5 32.97 28.72 -16.58
CA ILE A 5 31.55 28.44 -16.67
C ILE A 5 31.38 26.93 -16.48
N THR A 6 30.91 26.50 -15.32
CA THR A 6 30.40 25.13 -15.10
C THR A 6 29.11 24.96 -15.89
N HIS A 7 29.19 24.24 -17.01
CA HIS A 7 28.02 23.70 -17.69
C HIS A 7 27.31 22.69 -16.78
N TYR A 8 26.04 22.94 -16.48
CA TYR A 8 25.16 21.90 -15.93
C TYR A 8 24.87 20.87 -17.03
N PRO A 9 24.84 19.56 -16.71
CA PRO A 9 24.42 18.57 -17.69
C PRO A 9 22.93 18.74 -18.00
N ASP A 10 22.62 18.94 -19.29
CA ASP A 10 21.27 18.94 -19.82
C ASP A 10 20.61 17.59 -19.55
N TYR A 11 19.66 17.56 -18.61
CA TYR A 11 18.72 16.46 -18.46
C TYR A 11 17.63 16.57 -19.53
N THR A 12 18.02 16.41 -20.80
CA THR A 12 17.06 16.07 -21.85
C THR A 12 16.50 14.71 -21.51
N GLY A 13 15.26 14.70 -21.00
CA GLY A 13 14.54 13.51 -20.59
C GLY A 13 14.66 12.41 -21.63
N SER A 14 15.39 11.35 -21.28
CA SER A 14 15.37 10.09 -22.01
C SER A 14 13.96 9.53 -21.87
N SER A 15 13.06 9.91 -22.77
CA SER A 15 11.75 9.28 -22.90
C SER A 15 12.02 7.80 -23.13
N VAL A 16 11.63 6.95 -22.17
CA VAL A 16 11.72 5.50 -22.36
C VAL A 16 10.95 5.18 -23.63
N ALA A 17 11.64 4.75 -24.67
CA ALA A 17 11.03 4.46 -25.95
C ALA A 17 9.93 3.41 -25.70
N LYS A 18 8.67 3.76 -26.00
CA LYS A 18 7.55 2.82 -25.86
C LYS A 18 7.89 1.58 -26.68
N GLN A 19 8.05 0.46 -25.99
CA GLN A 19 8.33 -0.82 -26.61
C GLN A 19 7.15 -1.18 -27.52
N LYS A 20 7.34 -1.08 -28.84
CA LYS A 20 6.31 -1.37 -29.83
C LYS A 20 6.26 -2.88 -30.04
N PHE A 21 5.37 -3.56 -29.34
CA PHE A 21 5.11 -4.98 -29.58
C PHE A 21 4.29 -5.14 -30.87
N LYS A 22 4.83 -5.84 -31.87
CA LYS A 22 4.09 -6.20 -33.07
C LYS A 22 3.31 -7.49 -32.80
N ILE A 23 2.00 -7.38 -32.62
CA ILE A 23 1.12 -8.54 -32.46
C ILE A 23 0.97 -9.20 -33.83
N THR A 24 1.65 -10.33 -34.04
CA THR A 24 1.62 -11.09 -35.30
C THR A 24 0.44 -12.05 -35.37
N ASN A 25 -0.11 -12.47 -34.23
CA ASN A 25 -1.25 -13.39 -34.16
C ASN A 25 -2.38 -12.82 -33.29
N TRP A 26 -3.33 -12.16 -33.95
CA TRP A 26 -4.49 -11.53 -33.33
C TRP A 26 -5.38 -12.49 -32.56
N ARG A 27 -5.53 -13.74 -33.03
CA ARG A 27 -6.36 -14.75 -32.36
C ARG A 27 -5.77 -15.12 -31.00
N ASN A 28 -4.47 -15.39 -30.95
CA ASN A 28 -3.78 -15.72 -29.70
C ASN A 28 -3.73 -14.52 -28.74
N TYR A 29 -3.53 -13.32 -29.27
CA TYR A 29 -3.57 -12.09 -28.46
C TYR A 29 -4.95 -11.88 -27.81
N ASN A 30 -6.03 -12.00 -28.58
CA ASN A 30 -7.39 -11.87 -28.04
C ASN A 30 -7.69 -12.97 -27.01
N LYS A 31 -7.27 -14.22 -27.26
CA LYS A 31 -7.41 -15.30 -26.27
C LYS A 31 -6.66 -14.98 -24.98
N ALA A 32 -5.45 -14.43 -25.08
CA ALA A 32 -4.71 -13.98 -23.91
C ALA A 32 -5.41 -12.84 -23.16
N LEU A 33 -6.03 -11.88 -23.85
CA LEU A 33 -6.82 -10.82 -23.21
C LEU A 33 -8.05 -11.36 -22.47
N ILE A 34 -8.78 -12.31 -23.06
CA ILE A 34 -9.91 -12.99 -22.40
C ILE A 34 -9.42 -13.73 -21.16
N ASN A 35 -8.32 -14.50 -21.30
CA ASN A 35 -7.76 -15.26 -20.20
C ASN A 35 -7.24 -14.38 -19.05
N ARG A 36 -6.88 -13.11 -19.29
CA ARG A 36 -6.54 -12.17 -18.21
C ARG A 36 -7.72 -11.87 -17.30
N GLY A 37 -8.95 -12.01 -17.79
CA GLY A 37 -10.18 -11.87 -16.99
C GLY A 37 -10.65 -13.19 -16.36
N SER A 38 -10.02 -14.31 -16.69
CA SER A 38 -10.32 -15.60 -16.07
C SER A 38 -9.74 -15.62 -14.66
N ILE A 39 -10.59 -15.93 -13.67
CA ILE A 39 -10.21 -15.94 -12.26
C ILE A 39 -10.33 -17.37 -11.77
N THR A 40 -9.24 -17.89 -11.23
CA THR A 40 -9.20 -19.21 -10.59
C THR A 40 -8.96 -19.01 -9.10
N PHE A 41 -9.81 -19.60 -8.26
CA PHE A 41 -9.62 -19.64 -6.82
C PHE A 41 -9.06 -20.99 -6.42
N TRP A 42 -8.06 -20.97 -5.54
CA TRP A 42 -7.53 -22.14 -4.87
C TRP A 42 -7.48 -21.83 -3.38
N LEU A 43 -7.96 -22.78 -2.57
CA LEU A 43 -7.94 -22.69 -1.12
C LEU A 43 -7.00 -23.79 -0.63
N ASP A 44 -5.95 -23.34 0.06
CA ASP A 44 -4.94 -24.18 0.69
C ASP A 44 -5.54 -24.92 1.89
N ASP A 45 -5.22 -26.21 2.07
CA ASP A 45 -5.79 -27.01 3.15
C ASP A 45 -5.41 -26.45 4.52
N GLU A 46 -4.17 -25.97 4.67
CA GLU A 46 -3.68 -25.29 5.86
C GLU A 46 -4.48 -24.01 6.14
N ALA A 47 -4.84 -23.24 5.09
CA ALA A 47 -5.66 -22.05 5.25
C ALA A 47 -7.10 -22.39 5.66
N ILE A 48 -7.65 -23.51 5.19
CA ILE A 48 -8.96 -24.01 5.63
C ILE A 48 -8.92 -24.37 7.11
N GLN A 49 -7.88 -25.08 7.56
CA GLN A 49 -7.71 -25.45 8.97
C GLN A 49 -7.48 -24.22 9.86
N ALA A 50 -6.73 -23.23 9.38
CA ALA A 50 -6.41 -22.00 10.11
C ALA A 50 -7.49 -20.91 10.01
N TRP A 51 -8.65 -21.19 9.41
CA TRP A 51 -9.70 -20.17 9.19
C TRP A 51 -10.34 -19.66 10.48
N TYR A 52 -10.52 -20.56 11.45
CA TYR A 52 -11.07 -20.24 12.77
C TYR A 52 -9.95 -20.09 13.80
N GLU A 53 -10.20 -19.26 14.82
CA GLU A 53 -9.26 -19.10 15.91
C GLU A 53 -9.24 -20.36 16.78
N SER A 54 -8.05 -20.91 17.02
CA SER A 54 -7.87 -22.13 17.81
C SER A 54 -7.37 -21.84 19.23
N ALA A 55 -6.92 -20.62 19.51
CA ALA A 55 -6.40 -20.26 20.82
C ALA A 55 -7.49 -20.21 21.90
N THR A 56 -7.23 -20.84 23.03
CA THR A 56 -8.03 -20.66 24.25
C THR A 56 -7.99 -19.19 24.69
N PRO A 57 -9.13 -18.55 25.00
CA PRO A 57 -9.16 -17.14 25.40
C PRO A 57 -8.26 -16.90 26.62
N ALA A 58 -7.22 -16.08 26.44
CA ALA A 58 -6.30 -15.72 27.53
C ALA A 58 -6.93 -14.76 28.57
N SER A 59 -8.10 -14.19 28.28
CA SER A 59 -8.78 -13.23 29.16
C SER A 59 -10.30 -13.36 29.11
N ARG A 60 -10.96 -12.80 30.13
CA ARG A 60 -12.41 -12.79 30.28
C ARG A 60 -13.04 -11.85 29.25
N GLY A 61 -13.70 -12.41 28.23
CA GLY A 61 -14.34 -11.69 27.13
C GLY A 61 -14.93 -12.63 26.09
N ARG A 62 -15.60 -12.10 25.06
CA ARG A 62 -16.10 -12.92 23.95
C ARG A 62 -14.91 -13.47 23.15
N PRO A 63 -14.76 -14.79 23.00
CA PRO A 63 -13.70 -15.39 22.19
C PRO A 63 -13.73 -14.85 20.76
N GLN A 64 -12.56 -14.62 20.18
CA GLN A 64 -12.48 -14.37 18.74
C GLN A 64 -12.80 -15.68 18.02
N ARG A 65 -13.73 -15.65 17.06
CA ARG A 65 -14.14 -16.85 16.31
C ARG A 65 -13.24 -17.08 15.10
N TYR A 66 -12.75 -16.02 14.48
CA TYR A 66 -12.03 -16.05 13.21
C TYR A 66 -10.61 -15.58 13.42
N SER A 67 -9.67 -16.23 12.73
CA SER A 67 -8.25 -15.91 12.80
C SER A 67 -7.90 -14.62 12.05
N ASP A 68 -6.70 -14.09 12.31
CA ASP A 68 -6.13 -12.96 11.56
C ASP A 68 -5.98 -13.27 10.07
N LEU A 69 -5.73 -14.54 9.73
CA LEU A 69 -5.66 -15.03 8.34
C LEU A 69 -7.00 -14.83 7.63
N ALA A 70 -8.11 -15.26 8.24
CA ALA A 70 -9.45 -15.13 7.65
C ALA A 70 -9.80 -13.65 7.44
N ILE A 71 -9.58 -12.80 8.45
CA ILE A 71 -9.85 -11.36 8.35
C ILE A 71 -9.00 -10.71 7.25
N THR A 72 -7.70 -11.01 7.21
CA THR A 72 -6.78 -10.45 6.21
C THR A 72 -7.18 -10.87 4.80
N THR A 73 -7.51 -12.14 4.61
CA THR A 73 -7.94 -12.69 3.32
C THR A 73 -9.15 -11.93 2.76
N ILE A 74 -10.16 -11.67 3.59
CA ILE A 74 -11.35 -10.91 3.19
C ILE A 74 -11.00 -9.47 2.82
N LEU A 75 -10.15 -8.81 3.62
CA LEU A 75 -9.72 -7.44 3.34
C LEU A 75 -8.93 -7.34 2.03
N VAL A 76 -8.10 -8.33 1.72
CA VAL A 76 -7.36 -8.44 0.46
C VAL A 76 -8.32 -8.62 -0.71
N ILE A 77 -9.22 -9.61 -0.66
CA ILE A 77 -10.23 -9.86 -1.71
C ILE A 77 -11.07 -8.61 -1.94
N LYS A 78 -11.56 -7.99 -0.86
CA LYS A 78 -12.29 -6.73 -0.91
C LYS A 78 -11.50 -5.63 -1.63
N ARG A 79 -10.19 -5.51 -1.37
CA ARG A 79 -9.34 -4.48 -1.98
C ARG A 79 -9.08 -4.76 -3.45
N VAL A 80 -8.73 -6.00 -3.82
CA VAL A 80 -8.44 -6.43 -5.19
C VAL A 80 -9.65 -6.24 -6.09
N PHE A 81 -10.82 -6.69 -5.64
CA PHE A 81 -12.07 -6.59 -6.41
C PHE A 81 -12.86 -5.30 -6.17
N ARG A 82 -12.30 -4.36 -5.37
CA ARG A 82 -12.92 -3.07 -5.02
C ARG A 82 -14.34 -3.20 -4.45
N LEU A 83 -14.59 -4.25 -3.67
CA LEU A 83 -15.90 -4.56 -3.10
C LEU A 83 -16.19 -3.71 -1.83
N THR A 84 -17.47 -3.53 -1.53
CA THR A 84 -17.90 -3.12 -0.18
C THR A 84 -17.76 -4.30 0.79
N LEU A 85 -17.74 -4.06 2.11
CA LEU A 85 -17.60 -5.17 3.07
C LEU A 85 -18.75 -6.18 2.98
N ARG A 86 -19.98 -5.72 2.72
CA ARG A 86 -21.14 -6.60 2.53
C ARG A 86 -21.04 -7.43 1.25
N ALA A 87 -20.60 -6.79 0.15
CA ALA A 87 -20.37 -7.49 -1.11
C ALA A 87 -19.24 -8.50 -1.00
N ALA A 88 -18.16 -8.17 -0.27
CA ALA A 88 -17.04 -9.09 -0.02
C ALA A 88 -17.49 -10.32 0.77
N GLN A 89 -18.34 -10.15 1.79
CA GLN A 89 -18.93 -11.26 2.53
C GLN A 89 -19.70 -12.20 1.59
N GLY A 90 -20.66 -11.67 0.83
CA GLY A 90 -21.46 -12.48 -0.10
C GLY A 90 -20.63 -13.13 -1.21
N PHE A 91 -19.61 -12.44 -1.70
CA PHE A 91 -18.69 -12.95 -2.71
C PHE A 91 -17.90 -14.16 -2.19
N ILE A 92 -17.36 -14.08 -0.96
CA ILE A 92 -16.58 -15.17 -0.36
C ILE A 92 -17.49 -16.34 0.04
N ASP A 93 -18.66 -16.08 0.61
CA ASP A 93 -19.65 -17.13 0.88
C ASP A 93 -20.02 -17.89 -0.42
N SER A 94 -20.15 -17.19 -1.55
CA SER A 94 -20.39 -17.82 -2.86
C SER A 94 -19.22 -18.68 -3.33
N ILE A 95 -17.97 -18.27 -3.07
CA ILE A 95 -16.79 -19.07 -3.42
C ILE A 95 -16.76 -20.35 -2.58
N PHE A 96 -16.98 -20.25 -1.26
CA PHE A 96 -17.03 -21.43 -0.39
C PHE A 96 -18.12 -22.40 -0.80
N ALA A 97 -19.31 -21.90 -1.16
CA ALA A 97 -20.38 -22.73 -1.67
C ALA A 97 -20.03 -23.41 -3.01
N LEU A 98 -19.39 -22.69 -3.94
CA LEU A 98 -18.99 -23.23 -5.24
C LEU A 98 -17.90 -24.31 -5.12
N MET A 99 -17.02 -24.17 -4.12
CA MET A 99 -15.92 -25.11 -3.86
C MET A 99 -16.31 -26.24 -2.89
N ASP A 100 -17.55 -26.27 -2.40
CA ASP A 100 -18.03 -27.22 -1.38
C ASP A 100 -17.15 -27.26 -0.11
N VAL A 101 -16.68 -26.10 0.32
CA VAL A 101 -15.81 -25.96 1.49
C VAL A 101 -16.67 -25.58 2.71
N PRO A 102 -16.58 -26.30 3.85
CA PRO A 102 -17.46 -26.11 5.02
C PRO A 102 -17.04 -24.90 5.88
N LEU A 103 -16.68 -23.79 5.25
CA LEU A 103 -16.30 -22.55 5.91
C LEU A 103 -17.42 -21.51 5.82
N ARG A 104 -17.37 -20.53 6.73
CA ARG A 104 -18.26 -19.36 6.73
C ARG A 104 -17.42 -18.10 6.63
N CYS A 105 -17.87 -17.14 5.82
CA CYS A 105 -17.24 -15.83 5.82
C CYS A 105 -17.54 -15.10 7.14
N PRO A 106 -16.53 -14.51 7.81
CA PRO A 106 -16.73 -13.47 8.80
C PRO A 106 -17.72 -12.41 8.33
N ASP A 107 -18.64 -12.02 9.22
CA ASP A 107 -19.61 -10.98 8.89
C ASP A 107 -18.93 -9.61 8.73
N TYR A 108 -19.52 -8.75 7.91
CA TYR A 108 -18.96 -7.43 7.61
C TYR A 108 -18.69 -6.57 8.85
N THR A 109 -19.42 -6.77 9.96
CA THR A 109 -19.23 -6.04 11.21
C THR A 109 -18.00 -6.55 11.94
N SER A 110 -17.83 -7.87 12.02
CA SER A 110 -16.62 -8.51 12.56
C SER A 110 -15.37 -8.08 11.80
N VAL A 111 -15.41 -8.12 10.46
CA VAL A 111 -14.28 -7.67 9.62
C VAL A 111 -13.98 -6.20 9.86
N SER A 112 -14.99 -5.33 9.88
CA SER A 112 -14.80 -3.89 10.13
C SER A 112 -14.13 -3.60 11.48
N LYS A 113 -14.61 -4.26 12.56
CA LYS A 113 -14.04 -4.10 13.90
C LYS A 113 -12.60 -4.61 13.97
N ARG A 114 -12.33 -5.75 13.34
CA ARG A 114 -11.02 -6.40 13.35
C ARG A 114 -10.00 -5.76 12.41
N ALA A 115 -10.43 -5.05 11.37
CA ALA A 115 -9.55 -4.32 10.46
C ALA A 115 -8.65 -3.29 11.18
N LYS A 116 -9.07 -2.79 12.35
CA LYS A 116 -8.26 -1.87 13.16
C LYS A 116 -7.09 -2.56 13.87
N SER A 117 -7.24 -3.82 14.26
CA SER A 117 -6.28 -4.53 15.12
C SER A 117 -5.52 -5.64 14.43
N VAL A 118 -6.02 -6.16 13.30
CA VAL A 118 -5.32 -7.16 12.50
C VAL A 118 -4.03 -6.56 11.94
N ASN A 119 -2.90 -7.23 12.21
CA ASN A 119 -1.62 -6.78 11.68
C ASN A 119 -1.45 -7.36 10.27
N VAL A 120 -1.76 -6.55 9.25
CA VAL A 120 -1.52 -6.93 7.86
C VAL A 120 -0.05 -6.66 7.54
N SER A 121 0.76 -7.72 7.58
CA SER A 121 2.17 -7.61 7.23
C SER A 121 2.32 -7.52 5.71
N PHE A 122 2.58 -6.32 5.21
CA PHE A 122 3.05 -6.11 3.84
C PHE A 122 4.55 -6.42 3.78
N LYS A 123 4.92 -7.70 3.94
CA LYS A 123 6.34 -8.07 3.74
C LYS A 123 6.62 -8.01 2.24
N THR A 124 7.25 -6.93 1.80
CA THR A 124 8.01 -6.97 0.56
C THR A 124 9.16 -7.98 0.79
N PRO A 125 9.42 -8.91 -0.16
CA PRO A 125 10.56 -9.80 -0.04
C PRO A 125 11.82 -8.93 0.13
N THR A 126 12.65 -9.22 1.13
CA THR A 126 13.86 -8.44 1.40
C THR A 126 14.85 -8.63 0.25
N ARG A 127 14.91 -7.66 -0.66
CA ARG A 127 15.69 -7.75 -1.90
C ARG A 127 16.92 -6.83 -1.83
N GLY A 128 17.97 -7.23 -1.12
CA GLY A 128 19.27 -6.56 -1.16
C GLY A 128 19.23 -5.03 -1.01
N GLU A 129 20.17 -4.32 -1.65
CA GLU A 129 20.29 -2.86 -1.64
C GLU A 129 19.13 -2.16 -2.40
N ILE A 130 18.70 -0.99 -1.88
CA ILE A 130 17.77 -0.07 -2.56
C ILE A 130 18.62 0.88 -3.41
N SER A 131 18.46 0.82 -4.73
CA SER A 131 19.26 1.64 -5.65
C SER A 131 18.88 3.12 -5.59
N HIS A 132 17.58 3.42 -5.67
CA HIS A 132 17.07 4.78 -5.71
C HIS A 132 15.74 4.82 -4.94
N LEU A 133 15.76 5.38 -3.73
CA LEU A 133 14.56 5.57 -2.92
C LEU A 133 13.91 6.90 -3.29
N VAL A 134 12.67 6.87 -3.76
CA VAL A 134 11.87 8.07 -4.06
C VAL A 134 10.88 8.29 -2.94
N ILE A 135 10.83 9.50 -2.41
CA ILE A 135 9.89 9.93 -1.38
C ILE A 135 8.92 10.92 -1.99
N ASP A 136 7.63 10.69 -1.77
CA ASP A 136 6.55 11.59 -2.16
C ASP A 136 5.47 11.59 -1.08
N SER A 137 4.81 12.72 -0.88
CA SER A 137 3.71 12.83 0.07
C SER A 137 2.42 13.28 -0.59
N THR A 138 1.31 12.74 -0.10
CA THR A 138 -0.03 13.13 -0.54
C THR A 138 -0.88 13.54 0.66
N GLY A 139 -1.69 14.59 0.47
CA GLY A 139 -2.72 14.96 1.43
C GLY A 139 -3.80 13.89 1.53
N LEU A 140 -4.02 13.36 2.73
CA LEU A 140 -5.09 12.44 3.07
C LEU A 140 -6.12 13.14 3.95
N LYS A 141 -7.38 13.16 3.53
CA LYS A 141 -8.49 13.63 4.36
C LYS A 141 -8.88 12.52 5.34
N VAL A 142 -8.60 12.71 6.63
CA VAL A 142 -8.79 11.65 7.64
C VAL A 142 -10.10 11.81 8.40
N PHE A 143 -10.45 13.02 8.79
CA PHE A 143 -11.72 13.33 9.46
C PHE A 143 -12.31 14.64 8.96
N GLY A 144 -13.63 14.72 8.99
CA GLY A 144 -14.37 15.90 8.59
C GLY A 144 -15.82 15.52 8.34
N GLU A 145 -16.69 16.51 8.34
CA GLU A 145 -18.09 16.27 8.07
C GLU A 145 -18.26 15.68 6.67
N GLY A 146 -19.04 14.61 6.61
CA GLY A 146 -19.37 13.94 5.36
C GLY A 146 -19.98 14.93 4.40
N GLU A 147 -19.72 14.75 3.10
CA GLU A 147 -20.18 15.69 2.07
C GLU A 147 -21.70 15.86 2.10
N TRP A 148 -22.43 14.79 2.42
CA TRP A 148 -23.86 14.83 2.64
C TRP A 148 -24.27 15.75 3.80
N LYS A 149 -23.61 15.64 4.97
CA LYS A 149 -23.92 16.51 6.13
C LYS A 149 -23.66 17.97 5.77
N VAL A 150 -22.49 18.27 5.19
CA VAL A 150 -22.13 19.64 4.80
C VAL A 150 -23.13 20.22 3.81
N LYS A 151 -23.58 19.43 2.84
CA LYS A 151 -24.57 19.85 1.83
C LYS A 151 -25.97 20.08 2.44
N LYS A 152 -26.35 19.33 3.46
CA LYS A 152 -27.70 19.37 4.05
C LYS A 152 -27.84 20.30 5.25
N HIS A 153 -26.80 20.42 6.05
CA HIS A 153 -26.85 21.07 7.36
C HIS A 153 -25.77 22.15 7.55
N GLY A 154 -24.99 22.45 6.51
CA GLY A 154 -23.87 23.37 6.63
C GLY A 154 -22.67 22.73 7.35
N LYS A 155 -21.64 23.54 7.57
CA LYS A 155 -20.35 23.10 8.10
C LYS A 155 -20.22 23.50 9.58
N ASP A 156 -20.21 22.54 10.49
CA ASP A 156 -19.91 22.80 11.92
C ASP A 156 -18.44 22.55 12.25
N ARG A 157 -17.79 21.61 11.55
CA ARG A 157 -16.39 21.24 11.79
C ARG A 157 -15.54 21.27 10.53
N SER A 158 -14.31 21.77 10.67
CA SER A 158 -13.32 21.77 9.59
C SER A 158 -12.78 20.37 9.31
N ARG A 159 -12.40 20.15 8.05
CA ARG A 159 -11.77 18.92 7.59
C ARG A 159 -10.34 18.87 8.12
N ILE A 160 -9.96 17.73 8.68
CA ILE A 160 -8.61 17.44 9.14
C ILE A 160 -7.90 16.66 8.04
N TRP A 161 -6.88 17.30 7.48
CA TRP A 161 -5.95 16.70 6.55
C TRP A 161 -4.73 16.16 7.32
N ARG A 162 -4.18 15.05 6.84
CA ARG A 162 -2.90 14.47 7.21
C ARG A 162 -2.06 14.33 5.96
N LYS A 163 -0.74 14.22 6.09
CA LYS A 163 0.13 13.88 4.96
C LYS A 163 0.51 12.42 5.07
N LEU A 164 0.24 11.68 4.02
CA LEU A 164 0.72 10.31 3.84
C LEU A 164 2.01 10.39 3.03
N HIS A 165 3.13 10.12 3.68
CA HIS A 165 4.44 10.00 3.06
C HIS A 165 4.63 8.56 2.61
N LEU A 166 5.02 8.38 1.35
CA LEU A 166 5.31 7.08 0.77
C LEU A 166 6.74 7.08 0.25
N THR A 167 7.43 5.97 0.48
CA THR A 167 8.75 5.74 -0.11
C THR A 167 8.70 4.53 -1.04
N VAL A 168 9.28 4.69 -2.23
CA VAL A 168 9.23 3.71 -3.31
C VAL A 168 10.64 3.44 -3.82
N ASP A 169 10.98 2.17 -4.05
CA ASP A 169 12.16 1.80 -4.82
C ASP A 169 11.88 2.08 -6.31
N ALA A 170 12.52 3.09 -6.90
CA ALA A 170 12.27 3.49 -8.29
C ALA A 170 12.61 2.38 -9.30
N SER A 171 13.51 1.46 -8.96
CA SER A 171 13.89 0.38 -9.87
C SER A 171 12.86 -0.74 -9.92
N ARG A 172 12.19 -1.00 -8.79
CA ARG A 172 11.26 -2.14 -8.62
C ARG A 172 9.80 -1.71 -8.53
N HIS A 173 9.54 -0.41 -8.37
CA HIS A 173 8.23 0.16 -8.08
C HIS A 173 7.56 -0.46 -6.83
N GLU A 174 8.36 -0.87 -5.85
CA GLU A 174 7.90 -1.42 -4.58
C GLU A 174 7.78 -0.31 -3.54
N ILE A 175 6.64 -0.23 -2.83
CA ILE A 175 6.50 0.63 -1.66
C ILE A 175 7.33 0.02 -0.52
N ILE A 176 8.27 0.78 0.03
CA ILE A 176 9.21 0.32 1.06
C ILE A 176 8.74 0.73 2.46
N CYS A 177 8.37 2.00 2.63
CA CYS A 177 7.89 2.55 3.89
C CYS A 177 6.75 3.53 3.65
N ALA A 178 5.89 3.68 4.64
CA ALA A 178 4.83 4.66 4.66
C ALA A 178 4.72 5.28 6.06
N ASP A 179 4.49 6.59 6.13
CA ASP A 179 4.25 7.29 7.39
C ASP A 179 3.11 8.29 7.24
N LEU A 180 2.34 8.50 8.32
CA LEU A 180 1.20 9.42 8.32
C LEU A 180 1.44 10.54 9.35
N SER A 181 1.73 11.74 8.87
CA SER A 181 2.05 12.90 9.69
C SER A 181 0.90 13.92 9.75
N LEU A 182 1.06 14.93 10.60
CA LEU A 182 0.23 16.14 10.54
C LEU A 182 0.46 16.89 9.21
N ASN A 183 -0.51 17.71 8.82
CA ASN A 183 -0.48 18.45 7.54
C ASN A 183 0.65 19.48 7.44
N ASN A 184 1.16 19.96 8.57
CA ASN A 184 2.24 20.93 8.64
C ASN A 184 3.64 20.30 8.58
N VAL A 185 3.74 18.97 8.66
CA VAL A 185 5.02 18.26 8.57
C VAL A 185 5.46 18.21 7.11
N THR A 186 6.69 18.58 6.85
CA THR A 186 7.32 18.54 5.54
C THR A 186 7.92 17.16 5.27
N ASP A 187 8.19 16.86 4.00
CA ASP A 187 8.74 15.56 3.61
C ASP A 187 10.19 15.44 4.08
N ALA A 188 10.92 16.55 4.15
CA ALA A 188 12.23 16.65 4.77
C ALA A 188 12.21 16.28 6.26
N GLU A 189 11.19 16.70 7.01
CA GLU A 189 11.03 16.36 8.43
C GLU A 189 10.62 14.89 8.63
N ALA A 190 9.81 14.32 7.73
CA ALA A 190 9.38 12.92 7.80
C ALA A 190 10.46 11.93 7.31
N SER A 191 11.34 12.37 6.40
CA SER A 191 12.35 11.55 5.70
C SER A 191 13.25 10.72 6.63
N PRO A 192 13.83 11.26 7.73
CA PRO A 192 14.63 10.44 8.64
C PRO A 192 13.87 9.28 9.26
N GLY A 193 12.58 9.47 9.56
CA GLY A 193 11.71 8.41 10.09
C GLY A 193 11.48 7.30 9.07
N LEU A 194 11.24 7.68 7.81
CA LEU A 194 11.04 6.74 6.70
C LEU A 194 12.32 5.97 6.36
N ILE A 195 13.48 6.64 6.32
CA ILE A 195 14.77 5.99 6.04
C ILE A 195 15.09 4.93 7.10
N ARG A 196 14.84 5.22 8.38
CA ARG A 196 15.07 4.26 9.48
C ARG A 196 14.21 3.00 9.35
N GLN A 197 13.00 3.11 8.81
CA GLN A 197 12.10 1.96 8.61
C GLN A 197 12.57 1.02 7.51
N THR A 198 13.44 1.45 6.59
CA THR A 198 13.88 0.62 5.46
C THR A 198 14.75 -0.57 5.90
N HIS A 199 15.52 -0.42 6.97
CA HIS A 199 16.51 -1.39 7.47
C HIS A 199 17.43 -1.98 6.37
N ARG A 200 17.69 -1.23 5.29
CA ARG A 200 18.45 -1.66 4.10
C ARG A 200 19.46 -0.59 3.68
N LYS A 201 20.53 -1.00 2.99
CA LYS A 201 21.44 -0.04 2.34
C LYS A 201 20.70 0.71 1.23
N ILE A 202 20.84 2.03 1.21
CA ILE A 202 20.25 2.92 0.21
C ILE A 202 21.39 3.60 -0.53
N ARG A 203 21.44 3.48 -1.85
CA ARG A 203 22.47 4.12 -2.68
C ARG A 203 22.17 5.60 -2.91
N SER A 204 20.92 5.97 -3.17
CA SER A 204 20.52 7.37 -3.24
C SER A 204 19.05 7.57 -2.86
N VAL A 205 18.71 8.80 -2.46
CA VAL A 205 17.35 9.24 -2.14
C VAL A 205 17.00 10.42 -3.04
N ALA A 206 15.77 10.44 -3.55
CA ALA A 206 15.18 11.57 -4.26
C ALA A 206 13.84 11.92 -3.62
N ALA A 207 13.52 13.20 -3.53
CA ALA A 207 12.24 13.73 -3.07
C ALA A 207 11.88 14.94 -3.94
N ASP A 208 10.63 15.40 -3.91
CA ASP A 208 10.24 16.57 -4.68
C ASP A 208 10.97 17.85 -4.20
N GLY A 209 11.27 18.73 -5.16
CA GLY A 209 12.13 19.90 -4.97
C GLY A 209 11.45 21.08 -4.26
N ALA A 210 10.28 20.90 -3.63
CA ALA A 210 9.62 21.97 -2.88
C ALA A 210 10.35 22.34 -1.56
N TYR A 211 11.51 21.72 -1.29
CA TYR A 211 12.23 21.80 -0.03
C TYR A 211 13.76 21.89 -0.20
N ASP A 212 14.23 22.91 -0.93
CA ASP A 212 15.62 23.36 -0.84
C ASP A 212 15.80 24.16 0.46
N TYR A 213 15.92 23.48 1.60
CA TYR A 213 16.71 24.04 2.69
C TYR A 213 18.18 23.72 2.42
N PRO A 214 19.11 24.67 2.63
CA PRO A 214 20.52 24.42 2.40
C PRO A 214 20.94 23.20 3.23
N ALA A 215 21.31 22.12 2.55
CA ALA A 215 21.83 20.93 3.18
C ALA A 215 22.88 21.35 4.23
N PRO A 216 22.84 20.84 5.46
CA PRO A 216 23.95 21.05 6.38
C PRO A 216 25.18 20.47 5.69
N LYS A 217 26.14 21.36 5.40
CA LYS A 217 27.43 21.02 4.80
C LYS A 217 27.99 19.79 5.52
N ARG A 218 28.16 18.69 4.78
CA ARG A 218 28.88 17.47 5.18
C ARG A 218 28.71 17.08 6.65
N CYS A 219 27.75 16.22 6.95
CA CYS A 219 27.94 15.27 8.05
C CYS A 219 28.23 13.91 7.43
N GLY A 220 29.53 13.57 7.36
CA GLY A 220 29.94 12.19 7.11
C GLY A 220 29.52 11.33 8.29
N LEU A 221 28.35 10.72 8.21
CA LEU A 221 27.97 9.61 9.06
C LEU A 221 28.33 8.34 8.31
N LEU A 222 29.52 7.85 8.64
CA LEU A 222 29.96 6.48 8.43
C LEU A 222 28.84 5.55 8.89
N ALA A 223 28.27 4.81 7.95
CA ALA A 223 27.54 3.60 8.26
C ALA A 223 28.51 2.59 8.89
N ARG A 224 28.24 2.20 10.13
CA ARG A 224 28.50 0.86 10.62
C ARG A 224 27.15 0.19 10.82
#